data_AF-A0A536SY74-F1
#
_entry.id   AF-A0A536SY74-F1
#
_cell.length_a   1.000
_cell.length_b   1.000
_cell.length_c   1.000
_cell.angle_alpha   90.00
_cell.angle_beta   90.00
_cell.angle_gamma   90.00
#
_symmetry.space_group_name_H-M   'P 1'
#
loop_
_entity.id
_entity.type
_entity.pdbx_description
1 polymer ?
#
loop_
_entity_poly.entity_id
_entity_poly.type
_entity_poly.pdbx_seq_one_letter_code
_entity_poly.pdbx_strand_id
1 'polypeptide(L)'
;PGGFGKRGTEGKMRAIRYARENGIPYLGICLGMQLATIEFARNVCALGGANSTEFDQDTPHPVVALITEWLDRTGRIERRTEKSDLGGTMRLGSQRC
;
A
#
# COMPACT_ATOMS: atom_id res chain seq x y z
N PRO A 1 -10.66 -4.47 5.95
CA PRO A 1 -10.60 -3.13 6.58
C PRO A 1 -9.15 -2.62 6.66
N GLY A 2 -8.97 -1.30 6.82
CA GLY A 2 -7.66 -0.65 6.98
C GLY A 2 -6.88 -1.13 8.21
N GLY A 3 -5.64 -0.68 8.36
CA GLY A 3 -4.77 -1.05 9.48
C GLY A 3 -3.34 -0.62 9.21
N PHE A 4 -2.45 -0.93 10.15
CA PHE A 4 -1.02 -0.60 10.08
C PHE A 4 -0.18 -1.79 10.55
N GLY A 5 1.04 -1.89 10.03
CA GLY A 5 2.00 -2.91 10.42
C GLY A 5 1.64 -4.34 9.98
N LYS A 6 2.56 -5.27 10.29
CA LYS A 6 2.57 -6.64 9.72
C LYS A 6 1.53 -7.62 10.30
N ARG A 7 0.84 -7.29 11.39
CA ARG A 7 -0.03 -8.27 12.07
C ARG A 7 -1.28 -8.55 11.24
N GLY A 8 -1.50 -9.83 10.89
CA GLY A 8 -2.68 -10.29 10.17
C GLY A 8 -2.68 -9.98 8.66
N THR A 9 -1.58 -9.46 8.09
CA THR A 9 -1.46 -9.16 6.65
C THR A 9 -1.59 -10.42 5.79
N GLU A 10 -0.93 -11.51 6.17
CA GLU A 10 -1.01 -12.79 5.45
C GLU A 10 -2.43 -13.38 5.46
N GLY A 11 -3.13 -13.32 6.59
CA GLY A 11 -4.53 -13.77 6.67
C GLY A 11 -5.44 -12.93 5.77
N LYS A 12 -5.25 -11.61 5.75
CA LYS A 12 -5.98 -10.70 4.84
C LYS A 12 -5.65 -10.98 3.37
N MET A 13 -4.38 -11.26 3.02
CA MET A 13 -4.00 -11.63 1.66
C MET A 13 -4.66 -12.92 1.19
N ARG A 14 -4.78 -13.93 2.05
CA ARG A 14 -5.52 -15.17 1.72
C ARG A 14 -7.00 -14.88 1.44
N ALA A 15 -7.65 -14.01 2.22
CA ALA A 15 -9.03 -13.61 1.98
C ALA A 15 -9.20 -12.83 0.66
N ILE A 16 -8.25 -11.96 0.33
CA ILE A 16 -8.23 -11.22 -0.95
C ILE A 16 -8.10 -12.19 -2.13
N ARG A 17 -7.14 -13.12 -2.05
CA ARG A 17 -6.94 -14.14 -3.07
C ARG A 17 -8.21 -14.96 -3.29
N TYR A 18 -8.84 -15.40 -2.20
CA TYR A 18 -10.10 -16.12 -2.25
C TYR A 18 -11.18 -15.33 -2.97
N ALA A 19 -11.36 -14.05 -2.64
CA ALA A 19 -12.35 -13.20 -3.31
C ALA A 19 -12.06 -13.07 -4.81
N ARG A 20 -10.81 -12.84 -5.21
CA ARG A 20 -10.38 -12.71 -6.61
C ARG A 20 -10.62 -13.99 -7.40
N GLU A 21 -10.20 -15.13 -6.87
CA GLU A 21 -10.31 -16.43 -7.56
C GLU A 21 -11.76 -16.91 -7.69
N ASN A 22 -12.65 -16.46 -6.82
CA ASN A 22 -14.08 -16.85 -6.83
C ASN A 22 -15.01 -15.77 -7.42
N GLY A 23 -14.48 -14.69 -7.99
CA GLY A 23 -15.30 -13.62 -8.59
C GLY A 23 -16.18 -12.87 -7.57
N ILE A 24 -15.78 -12.86 -6.30
CA ILE A 24 -16.53 -12.18 -5.23
C ILE A 24 -16.13 -10.70 -5.22
N PRO A 25 -17.11 -9.76 -5.25
CA PRO A 25 -16.81 -8.34 -5.15
C PRO A 25 -16.01 -8.01 -3.88
N TYR A 26 -14.90 -7.29 -4.06
CA TYR A 26 -13.99 -6.90 -2.98
C TYR A 26 -13.84 -5.38 -2.91
N LEU A 27 -13.93 -4.82 -1.69
CA LEU A 27 -13.64 -3.41 -1.41
C LEU A 27 -12.44 -3.29 -0.47
N GLY A 28 -11.31 -2.82 -1.00
CA GLY A 28 -10.08 -2.57 -0.26
C GLY A 28 -9.92 -1.10 0.08
N ILE A 29 -9.90 -0.76 1.37
CA ILE A 29 -9.69 0.63 1.84
C ILE A 29 -8.29 0.75 2.42
N CYS A 30 -7.51 1.72 1.92
CA CYS A 30 -6.15 2.04 2.39
C CYS A 30 -5.26 0.77 2.39
N LEU A 31 -4.91 0.22 3.56
CA LEU A 31 -4.16 -1.04 3.65
C LEU A 31 -4.84 -2.19 2.89
N GLY A 32 -6.17 -2.24 2.83
CA GLY A 32 -6.87 -3.25 2.03
C GLY A 32 -6.54 -3.17 0.54
N MET A 33 -6.46 -1.95 0.00
CA MET A 33 -6.04 -1.71 -1.38
C MET A 33 -4.57 -2.11 -1.57
N GLN A 34 -3.69 -1.73 -0.65
CA GLN A 34 -2.26 -2.09 -0.72
C GLN A 34 -2.05 -3.60 -0.76
N LEU A 35 -2.72 -4.35 0.13
CA LEU A 35 -2.64 -5.81 0.17
C LEU A 35 -3.24 -6.45 -1.08
N ALA A 36 -4.26 -5.85 -1.68
CA ALA A 36 -4.83 -6.32 -2.94
C ALA A 36 -3.86 -6.15 -4.11
N THR A 37 -3.16 -5.01 -4.18
CA THR A 37 -2.09 -4.79 -5.16
C THR A 37 -0.96 -5.81 -4.98
N ILE A 38 -0.54 -6.07 -3.75
CA ILE A 38 0.52 -7.05 -3.44
C ILE A 38 0.08 -8.47 -3.83
N GLU A 39 -1.15 -8.89 -3.47
CA GLU A 39 -1.67 -10.21 -3.83
C GLU A 39 -1.72 -10.40 -5.35
N PHE A 40 -2.20 -9.39 -6.08
CA PHE A 40 -2.28 -9.45 -7.53
C PHE A 40 -0.90 -9.50 -8.18
N ALA A 41 0.05 -8.68 -7.72
CA ALA A 41 1.42 -8.68 -8.22
C ALA A 41 2.09 -10.04 -8.04
N ARG A 42 1.94 -10.65 -6.86
CA ARG A 42 2.53 -11.96 -6.53
C ARG A 42 1.93 -13.08 -7.38
N ASN A 43 0.60 -13.13 -7.49
CA ASN A 43 -0.10 -14.31 -8.05
C ASN A 43 -0.44 -14.18 -9.53
N VAL A 44 -0.78 -12.99 -10.02
CA VAL A 44 -1.22 -12.77 -11.41
C VAL A 44 -0.10 -12.23 -12.28
N CYS A 45 0.67 -11.26 -11.79
CA CYS A 45 1.81 -10.70 -12.54
C CYS A 45 3.10 -11.53 -12.39
N ALA A 46 3.08 -12.63 -11.63
CA ALA A 46 4.23 -13.49 -11.34
C ALA A 46 5.44 -12.75 -10.72
N LEU A 47 5.21 -11.63 -10.03
CA LEU A 47 6.24 -10.90 -9.28
C LEU A 47 6.40 -11.50 -7.88
N GLY A 48 7.01 -12.69 -7.84
CA GLY A 48 7.30 -13.40 -6.60
C GLY A 48 8.07 -12.52 -5.60
N GLY A 49 7.61 -12.48 -4.35
CA GLY A 49 8.23 -11.65 -3.31
C GLY A 49 7.83 -10.18 -3.32
N ALA A 50 6.95 -9.72 -4.23
CA ALA A 50 6.46 -8.33 -4.22
C ALA A 50 5.85 -7.92 -2.88
N ASN A 51 6.14 -6.71 -2.40
CA ASN A 51 5.68 -6.28 -1.09
C ASN A 51 5.57 -4.75 -0.97
N SER A 52 5.09 -4.29 0.19
CA SER A 52 5.25 -2.90 0.62
C SER A 52 6.57 -2.72 1.34
N THR A 53 7.26 -1.61 1.09
CA THR A 53 8.44 -1.21 1.88
C THR A 53 8.11 -0.93 3.35
N GLU A 54 6.82 -0.78 3.71
CA GLU A 54 6.36 -0.75 5.11
C GLU A 54 6.54 -2.11 5.82
N PHE A 55 6.45 -3.23 5.07
CA PHE A 55 6.50 -4.58 5.64
C PHE A 55 7.84 -5.27 5.39
N ASP A 56 8.46 -4.98 4.26
CA ASP A 56 9.69 -5.62 3.80
C ASP A 56 10.47 -4.62 2.94
N GLN A 57 11.55 -4.05 3.50
CA GLN A 57 12.40 -3.09 2.80
C GLN A 57 13.27 -3.75 1.73
N ASP A 58 13.57 -5.04 1.89
CA ASP A 58 14.44 -5.81 1.00
C ASP A 58 13.65 -6.52 -0.12
N THR A 59 12.36 -6.23 -0.25
CA THR A 59 11.52 -6.84 -1.29
C THR A 59 12.11 -6.58 -2.69
N PRO A 60 12.24 -7.61 -3.53
CA PRO A 60 12.73 -7.43 -4.90
C PRO A 60 11.77 -6.60 -5.76
N HIS A 61 10.50 -6.47 -5.36
CA HIS A 61 9.47 -5.75 -6.09
C HIS A 61 8.63 -4.86 -5.15
N PRO A 62 9.08 -3.62 -4.86
CA PRO A 62 8.38 -2.69 -3.97
C PRO A 62 7.18 -2.04 -4.68
N VAL A 63 6.06 -2.76 -4.75
CA VAL A 63 4.85 -2.29 -5.44
C VAL A 63 4.06 -1.25 -4.64
N VAL A 64 4.36 -1.10 -3.35
CA VAL A 64 3.84 -0.04 -2.47
C VAL A 64 5.02 0.56 -1.71
N ALA A 65 5.17 1.88 -1.75
CA ALA A 65 6.26 2.56 -1.06
C ALA A 65 5.89 3.98 -0.61
N LEU A 66 6.75 4.54 0.25
CA LEU A 66 6.67 5.93 0.64
C LEU A 66 6.89 6.82 -0.60
N ILE A 67 5.98 7.76 -0.83
CA ILE A 67 6.18 8.79 -1.84
C ILE A 67 7.22 9.78 -1.28
N THR A 68 8.36 9.92 -1.96
CA THR A 68 9.46 10.81 -1.55
C THR A 68 9.28 12.25 -2.01
N GLU A 69 8.37 12.52 -2.95
CA GLU A 69 8.09 13.87 -3.45
C GLU A 69 6.62 14.00 -3.90
N TRP A 70 5.92 15.06 -3.48
CA TRP A 70 4.59 15.36 -4.00
C TRP A 70 4.25 16.86 -3.94
N LEU A 71 3.27 17.28 -4.73
CA LEU A 71 2.69 18.63 -4.67
C LEU A 71 1.58 18.72 -3.61
N ASP A 72 1.68 19.70 -2.72
CA ASP A 72 0.62 20.04 -1.79
C ASP A 72 -0.47 20.92 -2.45
N ARG A 73 -1.51 21.28 -1.69
CA ARG A 73 -2.62 22.10 -2.21
C ARG A 73 -2.22 23.54 -2.54
N THR A 74 -1.10 24.01 -2.02
CA THR A 74 -0.56 25.36 -2.25
C THR A 74 0.40 25.41 -3.44
N GLY A 75 0.65 24.27 -4.09
CA GLY A 75 1.60 24.14 -5.20
C GLY A 75 3.05 23.99 -4.75
N ARG A 76 3.29 23.77 -3.45
CA ARG A 76 4.64 23.50 -2.92
C ARG A 76 4.99 22.04 -3.09
N ILE A 77 6.24 21.79 -3.44
CA ILE A 77 6.80 20.45 -3.53
C ILE A 77 7.27 20.04 -2.13
N GLU A 78 6.60 19.05 -1.56
CA GLU A 78 7.02 18.37 -0.34
C GLU A 78 8.01 17.27 -0.69
N ARG A 79 9.18 17.25 -0.03
CA ARG A 79 10.19 16.21 -0.19
C ARG A 79 10.42 15.48 1.12
N ARG A 80 10.49 14.16 1.05
CA ARG A 80 10.59 13.29 2.21
C ARG A 80 11.54 12.13 2.01
N THR A 81 12.05 11.69 3.14
CA THR A 81 12.86 10.48 3.28
C THR A 81 12.28 9.64 4.42
N GLU A 82 12.79 8.42 4.58
CA GLU A 82 12.41 7.55 5.70
C GLU A 82 12.72 8.15 7.07
N LYS A 83 13.66 9.10 7.14
CA LYS A 83 14.04 9.81 8.36
C LYS A 83 13.17 11.03 8.65
N SER A 84 12.27 11.40 7.75
CA SER A 84 11.39 12.56 7.91
C SER A 84 10.27 12.24 8.91
N ASP A 85 10.00 13.15 9.85
CA ASP A 85 8.99 12.96 10.90
C ASP A 85 7.60 12.62 10.36
N LEU A 86 7.08 11.45 10.76
CA LEU A 86 5.72 10.99 10.47
C LEU A 86 4.71 11.85 11.27
N GLY A 87 4.46 13.07 10.80
CA GLY A 87 3.63 14.09 11.49
C GLY A 87 2.75 14.88 10.52
N GLY A 88 2.51 16.18 10.81
CA GLY A 88 1.52 17.08 10.15
C GLY A 88 1.65 17.33 8.64
N THR A 89 2.46 16.52 7.95
CA THR A 89 2.73 16.51 6.52
C THR A 89 2.24 15.21 5.85
N MET A 90 1.64 14.27 6.60
CA MET A 90 0.91 13.16 5.99
C MET A 90 -0.28 13.66 5.16
N ARG A 91 -0.60 12.95 4.07
CA ARG A 91 -1.83 13.23 3.30
C ARG A 91 -3.06 12.98 4.18
N LEU A 92 -3.68 14.08 4.62
CA LEU A 92 -4.84 14.12 5.50
C LEU A 92 -5.85 15.15 4.97
N GLY A 93 -7.13 14.94 5.27
CA GLY A 93 -8.23 15.79 4.82
C GLY A 93 -8.67 15.55 3.38
N SER A 94 -9.66 16.32 2.92
CA SER A 94 -10.33 16.09 1.62
C SER A 94 -9.48 16.52 0.42
N GLN A 95 -8.90 15.59 -0.30
CA GLN A 95 -8.21 15.87 -1.55
C GLN A 95 -9.13 15.51 -2.73
N ARG A 96 -9.27 16.40 -3.71
CA ARG A 96 -9.90 16.02 -4.98
C ARG A 96 -8.96 15.03 -5.67
N CYS A 97 -9.50 13.85 -5.95
CA CYS A 97 -8.87 12.84 -6.80
C CYS A 97 -8.96 13.27 -8.26
#